data_AF-A0A6I3MXR9-F1
#
_entry.id   AF-A0A6I3MXR9-F1
#
_cell.length_a   1.000
_cell.length_b   1.000
_cell.length_c   1.000
_cell.angle_alpha   90.00
_cell.angle_beta   90.00
_cell.angle_gamma   90.00
#
_symmetry.space_group_name_H-M   'P 1'
#
loop_
_entity.id
_entity.type
_entity.pdbx_description
1 polymer ?
#
loop_
_entity_poly.entity_id
_entity_poly.type
_entity_poly.pdbx_seq_one_letter_code
_entity_poly.pdbx_strand_id
1 'polypeptide(L)'
;MSTAYRWIDDDQSASAVADQLKTVANYAIDTEFHREKTYFPQLALIQIRVGDETFLLDAPRLSAPVLAEMFNNNAVAILHAAQQDLEVLSLACGAKPEVIFDTQIAAGFIGYSTPSLASLVQRELNISLPKGDRLTDWLRRPLTADQCSYAASDVEHLHDLHRVISIQLEQLNRESWAHDACAELVKRPTQPIDPTMAWLRMKDARTLKPKSRGVAQSVAQWREERAQKLDTPIRQVLPDLALLGISQKAPQ
;
A
#
# COMPACT_ATOMS: atom_id res chain seq x y z
N MET A 1 12.70 23.07 -5.47
CA MET A 1 12.79 23.54 -4.06
C MET A 1 12.46 22.33 -3.21
N SER A 2 13.21 22.04 -2.15
CA SER A 2 12.90 20.90 -1.27
C SER A 2 11.59 21.19 -0.56
N THR A 3 10.59 20.32 -0.71
CA THR A 3 9.34 20.39 0.06
C THR A 3 9.71 20.26 1.54
N ALA A 4 9.28 21.21 2.36
CA ALA A 4 9.60 21.21 3.79
C ALA A 4 8.87 20.05 4.49
N TYR A 5 9.57 19.31 5.33
CA TYR A 5 9.01 18.19 6.08
C TYR A 5 9.49 18.17 7.53
N ARG A 6 8.73 17.50 8.40
CA ARG A 6 9.13 17.14 9.76
C ARG A 6 9.40 15.64 9.81
N TRP A 7 10.60 15.28 10.24
CA TRP A 7 10.98 13.88 10.47
C TRP A 7 10.46 13.43 11.85
N ILE A 8 9.81 12.28 11.90
CA ILE A 8 9.19 11.73 13.11
C ILE A 8 9.73 10.32 13.32
N ASP A 9 10.53 10.12 14.36
CA ASP A 9 11.16 8.83 14.67
C ASP A 9 11.02 8.40 16.12
N ASP A 10 10.08 9.01 16.84
CA ASP A 10 9.71 8.67 18.20
C ASP A 10 8.18 8.66 18.38
N ASP A 11 7.73 7.81 19.30
CA ASP A 11 6.32 7.55 19.57
C ASP A 11 5.56 8.79 20.09
N GLN A 12 6.22 9.69 20.83
CA GLN A 12 5.58 10.89 21.38
C GLN A 12 5.23 11.87 20.25
N SER A 13 6.19 12.15 19.37
CA SER A 13 5.98 13.01 18.21
C SER A 13 4.97 12.40 17.23
N ALA A 14 4.98 11.08 17.05
CA ALA A 14 3.99 10.38 16.22
C ALA A 14 2.58 10.48 16.83
N SER A 15 2.40 10.27 18.13
CA SER A 15 1.08 10.41 18.77
C SER A 15 0.52 11.84 18.64
N ALA A 16 1.38 12.87 18.68
CA ALA A 16 0.97 14.25 18.40
C ALA A 16 0.45 14.45 16.97
N VAL A 17 1.04 13.78 15.97
CA VAL A 17 0.51 13.77 14.60
C VAL A 17 -0.85 13.08 14.56
N ALA A 18 -1.01 11.92 15.23
CA ALA A 18 -2.29 11.22 15.31
C ALA A 18 -3.40 12.09 15.93
N ASP A 19 -3.08 12.87 16.97
CA ASP A 19 -4.01 13.83 17.56
C ASP A 19 -4.38 14.96 16.60
N GLN A 20 -3.43 15.46 15.80
CA GLN A 20 -3.71 16.44 14.76
C GLN A 20 -4.70 15.89 13.71
N LEU A 21 -4.55 14.63 13.31
CA LEU A 21 -5.45 13.98 12.33
C LEU A 21 -6.91 13.91 12.81
N LYS A 22 -7.15 13.86 14.12
CA LYS A 22 -8.53 13.87 14.69
C LYS A 22 -9.23 15.21 14.52
N THR A 23 -8.49 16.29 14.22
CA THR A 23 -9.03 17.66 14.16
C THR A 23 -9.31 18.15 12.75
N VAL A 24 -8.92 17.40 11.73
CA VAL A 24 -9.04 17.81 10.32
C VAL A 24 -10.10 16.99 9.58
N ALA A 25 -10.63 17.56 8.49
CA ALA A 25 -11.59 16.87 7.65
C ALA A 25 -10.94 15.83 6.72
N ASN A 26 -9.69 16.08 6.31
CA ASN A 26 -8.92 15.21 5.43
C ASN A 26 -7.41 15.39 5.64
N TYR A 27 -6.66 14.40 5.21
CA TYR A 27 -5.20 14.41 5.16
C TYR A 27 -4.74 13.58 3.98
N ALA A 28 -3.56 13.88 3.45
CA ALA A 28 -2.92 13.08 2.41
C ALA A 28 -1.97 12.07 3.05
N ILE A 29 -1.92 10.86 2.50
CA ILE A 29 -1.02 9.80 2.99
C ILE A 29 -0.49 8.96 1.84
N ASP A 30 0.78 8.57 1.95
CA ASP A 30 1.44 7.58 1.11
C ASP A 30 2.31 6.66 1.99
N THR A 31 2.83 5.57 1.42
CA THR A 31 3.78 4.69 2.11
C THR A 31 4.94 4.22 1.24
N GLU A 32 6.08 3.94 1.88
CA GLU A 32 7.20 3.25 1.24
C GLU A 32 7.48 1.92 1.97
N PHE A 33 7.70 0.85 1.22
CA PHE A 33 7.85 -0.50 1.77
C PHE A 33 8.67 -1.42 0.86
N HIS A 34 9.19 -2.52 1.41
CA HIS A 34 9.88 -3.59 0.68
C HIS A 34 9.08 -4.90 0.74
N ARG A 35 9.06 -5.68 -0.35
CA ARG A 35 8.32 -6.96 -0.45
C ARG A 35 9.16 -8.13 -0.98
N GLU A 36 10.38 -7.88 -1.42
CA GLU A 36 11.18 -8.82 -2.21
C GLU A 36 11.94 -9.84 -1.35
N LYS A 37 12.24 -9.47 -0.10
CA LYS A 37 13.15 -10.20 0.80
C LYS A 37 12.44 -11.02 1.86
N THR A 38 11.21 -10.68 2.20
CA THR A 38 10.40 -11.27 3.27
C THR A 38 9.07 -11.78 2.70
N TYR A 39 8.32 -12.55 3.49
CA TYR A 39 6.97 -12.94 3.11
C TYR A 39 6.01 -11.76 3.29
N PHE A 40 6.10 -11.08 4.44
CA PHE A 40 5.30 -9.90 4.74
C PHE A 40 5.99 -8.63 4.24
N PRO A 41 5.25 -7.64 3.72
CA PRO A 41 5.80 -6.34 3.39
C PRO A 41 6.41 -5.67 4.63
N GLN A 42 7.58 -5.06 4.46
CA GLN A 42 8.22 -4.27 5.51
C GLN A 42 7.92 -2.79 5.26
N LEU A 43 7.06 -2.22 6.10
CA LEU A 43 6.76 -0.78 6.09
C LEU A 43 8.00 0.00 6.50
N ALA A 44 8.45 0.91 5.64
CA ALA A 44 9.70 1.63 5.80
C ALA A 44 9.49 3.12 6.08
N LEU A 45 8.46 3.74 5.50
CA LEU A 45 8.12 5.15 5.73
C LEU A 45 6.61 5.35 5.57
N ILE A 46 6.03 6.26 6.35
CA ILE A 46 4.69 6.80 6.11
C ILE A 46 4.85 8.30 5.87
N GLN A 47 4.28 8.81 4.79
CA GLN A 47 4.22 10.24 4.52
C GLN A 47 2.81 10.73 4.83
N ILE A 48 2.69 11.78 5.62
CA ILE A 48 1.39 12.38 5.96
C ILE A 48 1.47 13.87 5.69
N ARG A 49 0.45 14.41 5.02
CA ARG A 49 0.32 15.86 4.82
C ARG A 49 -1.03 16.37 5.32
N VAL A 50 -0.97 17.32 6.25
CA VAL A 50 -2.11 17.99 6.88
C VAL A 50 -2.04 19.48 6.55
N GLY A 51 -2.95 19.95 5.70
CA GLY A 51 -2.85 21.30 5.15
C GLY A 51 -1.51 21.50 4.45
N ASP A 52 -0.70 22.43 4.94
CA ASP A 52 0.63 22.73 4.41
C ASP A 52 1.78 21.99 5.09
N GLU A 53 1.51 21.26 6.17
CA GLU A 53 2.53 20.55 6.94
C GLU A 53 2.70 19.12 6.44
N THR A 54 3.95 18.73 6.14
CA THR A 54 4.30 17.36 5.75
C THR A 54 5.13 16.69 6.85
N PHE A 55 4.77 15.46 7.19
CA PHE A 55 5.43 14.59 8.18
C PHE A 55 5.96 13.34 7.48
N LEU A 56 7.20 12.97 7.77
CA LEU A 56 7.81 11.71 7.35
C LEU A 56 8.06 10.86 8.59
N LEU A 57 7.29 9.78 8.73
CA LEU A 57 7.31 8.91 9.89
C LEU A 57 8.21 7.70 9.62
N ASP A 58 9.27 7.55 10.41
CA ASP A 58 10.21 6.43 10.37
C ASP A 58 9.57 5.16 10.96
N ALA A 59 8.75 4.48 10.16
CA ALA A 59 7.93 3.36 10.63
C ALA A 59 8.70 2.26 11.40
N PRO A 60 9.92 1.83 10.99
CA PRO A 60 10.73 0.88 11.78
C PRO A 60 11.11 1.33 13.21
N ARG A 61 11.04 2.64 13.51
CA ARG A 61 11.33 3.18 14.85
C ARG A 61 10.09 3.40 15.70
N LEU A 62 8.91 3.32 15.11
CA LEU A 62 7.64 3.60 15.78
C LEU A 62 6.97 2.29 16.21
N SER A 63 6.28 2.32 17.34
CA SER A 63 5.52 1.16 17.79
C SER A 63 4.22 0.98 17.00
N ALA A 64 3.83 -0.27 16.77
CA ALA A 64 2.59 -0.61 16.08
C ALA A 64 1.33 0.07 16.71
N PRO A 65 1.16 0.14 18.04
CA PRO A 65 0.04 0.86 18.63
C PRO A 65 -0.02 2.35 18.24
N VAL A 66 1.12 3.04 18.25
CA VAL A 66 1.17 4.47 17.88
C VAL A 66 0.89 4.68 16.40
N LEU A 67 1.37 3.78 15.54
CA LEU A 67 0.99 3.79 14.12
C LEU A 67 -0.51 3.54 13.92
N ALA A 68 -1.12 2.68 14.75
CA ALA A 68 -2.55 2.42 14.67
C ALA A 68 -3.42 3.62 15.11
N GLU A 69 -2.94 4.43 16.06
CA GLU A 69 -3.62 5.66 16.50
C GLU A 69 -3.87 6.65 15.35
N MET A 70 -2.97 6.68 14.35
CA MET A 70 -3.09 7.54 13.15
C MET A 70 -4.39 7.32 12.38
N PHE A 71 -4.97 6.13 12.49
CA PHE A 71 -6.16 5.73 11.73
C PHE A 71 -7.42 5.67 12.59
N ASN A 72 -7.32 6.02 13.87
CA ASN A 72 -8.45 6.10 14.79
C ASN A 72 -9.10 7.50 14.73
N ASN A 73 -9.60 7.87 13.56
CA ASN A 73 -10.31 9.12 13.31
C ASN A 73 -11.25 8.97 12.10
N ASN A 74 -12.10 9.99 11.86
CA ASN A 74 -13.07 10.02 10.76
C ASN A 74 -12.61 10.91 9.59
N ALA A 75 -11.36 11.37 9.57
CA ALA A 75 -10.87 12.23 8.50
C ALA A 75 -10.67 11.41 7.22
N VAL A 76 -10.95 12.02 6.06
CA VAL A 76 -10.76 11.37 4.76
C VAL A 76 -9.26 11.26 4.48
N ALA A 77 -8.75 10.04 4.39
CA ALA A 77 -7.39 9.79 3.93
C ALA A 77 -7.34 9.86 2.40
N ILE A 78 -6.58 10.80 1.86
CA ILE A 78 -6.38 10.96 0.42
C ILE A 78 -5.12 10.20 0.03
N LEU A 79 -5.27 9.23 -0.87
CA LEU A 79 -4.18 8.39 -1.37
C LEU A 79 -4.19 8.35 -2.90
N HIS A 80 -3.15 7.77 -3.48
CA HIS A 80 -3.12 7.44 -4.90
C HIS A 80 -2.76 5.96 -5.09
N ALA A 81 -3.67 5.17 -5.67
CA ALA A 81 -3.47 3.73 -5.87
C ALA A 81 -3.25 2.93 -4.57
N ALA A 82 -4.11 3.19 -3.58
CA ALA A 82 -4.00 2.84 -2.17
C ALA A 82 -3.99 1.34 -1.83
N GLN A 83 -4.20 0.45 -2.81
CA GLN A 83 -4.44 -0.96 -2.53
C GLN A 83 -3.30 -1.62 -1.75
N GLN A 84 -2.06 -1.31 -2.12
CA GLN A 84 -0.89 -1.87 -1.46
C GLN A 84 -0.63 -1.18 -0.12
N ASP A 85 -0.83 0.14 -0.03
CA ASP A 85 -0.66 0.92 1.20
C ASP A 85 -1.58 0.41 2.32
N LEU A 86 -2.86 0.22 2.00
CA LEU A 86 -3.84 -0.30 2.95
C LEU A 86 -3.49 -1.72 3.46
N GLU A 87 -2.91 -2.56 2.60
CA GLU A 87 -2.43 -3.88 2.97
C GLU A 87 -1.22 -3.78 3.90
N VAL A 88 -0.22 -2.98 3.53
CA VAL A 88 1.01 -2.81 4.32
C VAL A 88 0.71 -2.21 5.69
N LEU A 89 -0.10 -1.15 5.77
CA LEU A 89 -0.52 -0.53 7.03
C LEU A 89 -1.25 -1.55 7.92
N SER A 90 -2.23 -2.27 7.36
CA SER A 90 -2.98 -3.28 8.09
C SER A 90 -2.10 -4.40 8.65
N LEU A 91 -1.06 -4.82 7.92
CA LEU A 91 -0.13 -5.85 8.39
C LEU A 91 0.89 -5.31 9.40
N ALA A 92 1.33 -4.06 9.22
CA ALA A 92 2.35 -3.45 10.07
C ALA A 92 1.82 -3.04 11.45
N CYS A 93 0.61 -2.45 11.52
CA CYS A 93 0.06 -1.94 12.77
C CYS A 93 -1.33 -2.47 13.13
N GLY A 94 -1.92 -3.35 12.31
CA GLY A 94 -3.27 -3.87 12.56
C GLY A 94 -4.39 -2.87 12.26
N ALA A 95 -4.06 -1.72 11.68
CA ALA A 95 -5.00 -0.65 11.37
C ALA A 95 -4.71 -0.03 9.99
N LYS A 96 -5.72 0.63 9.43
CA LYS A 96 -5.66 1.37 8.17
C LYS A 96 -6.80 2.41 8.15
N PRO A 97 -6.73 3.46 7.32
CA PRO A 97 -7.84 4.39 7.18
C PRO A 97 -9.13 3.69 6.75
N GLU A 98 -10.24 3.98 7.43
CA GLU A 98 -11.57 3.42 7.10
C GLU A 98 -12.31 4.28 6.05
N VAL A 99 -12.01 5.58 6.00
CA VAL A 99 -12.58 6.54 5.05
C VAL A 99 -11.45 7.02 4.15
N ILE A 100 -11.52 6.68 2.86
CA ILE A 100 -10.48 7.03 1.89
C ILE A 100 -11.06 7.75 0.66
N PHE A 101 -10.21 8.56 0.05
CA PHE A 101 -10.35 9.02 -1.33
C PHE A 101 -9.11 8.59 -2.12
N ASP A 102 -9.26 7.58 -2.97
CA ASP A 102 -8.19 7.14 -3.88
C ASP A 102 -8.28 7.94 -5.19
N THR A 103 -7.31 8.82 -5.40
CA THR A 103 -7.25 9.69 -6.58
C THR A 103 -7.12 8.91 -7.90
N GLN A 104 -6.55 7.71 -7.92
CA GLN A 104 -6.48 6.87 -9.12
C GLN A 104 -7.84 6.25 -9.45
N ILE A 105 -8.54 5.73 -8.44
CA ILE A 105 -9.91 5.22 -8.62
C ILE A 105 -10.83 6.33 -9.06
N ALA A 106 -10.82 7.47 -8.35
CA ALA A 106 -11.64 8.63 -8.67
C ALA A 106 -11.35 9.17 -10.08
N ALA A 107 -10.08 9.18 -10.51
CA ALA A 107 -9.71 9.56 -11.87
C ALA A 107 -10.36 8.66 -12.93
N GLY A 108 -10.55 7.36 -12.65
CA GLY A 108 -11.26 6.44 -13.52
C GLY A 108 -12.68 6.92 -13.88
N PHE A 109 -13.37 7.53 -12.91
CA PHE A 109 -14.73 8.02 -13.07
C PHE A 109 -14.84 9.35 -13.83
N ILE A 110 -13.74 10.10 -13.96
CA ILE A 110 -13.65 11.30 -14.81
C ILE A 110 -13.02 11.01 -16.19
N GLY A 111 -12.77 9.73 -16.52
CA GLY A 111 -12.37 9.29 -17.86
C GLY A 111 -10.90 8.88 -18.01
N TYR A 112 -10.14 8.79 -16.92
CA TYR A 112 -8.80 8.22 -16.95
C TYR A 112 -8.83 6.69 -16.94
N SER A 113 -7.70 6.09 -17.33
CA SER A 113 -7.45 4.66 -17.14
C SER A 113 -6.86 4.41 -15.75
N THR A 114 -5.59 4.01 -15.68
CA THR A 114 -4.83 3.83 -14.43
C THR A 114 -3.65 4.81 -14.43
N PRO A 115 -3.91 6.12 -14.23
CA PRO A 115 -2.85 7.11 -14.28
C PRO A 115 -1.91 6.92 -13.10
N SER A 116 -0.61 7.13 -13.33
CA SER A 116 0.36 7.35 -12.25
C SER A 116 0.12 8.70 -11.58
N LEU A 117 0.56 8.87 -10.33
CA LEU A 117 0.48 10.15 -9.62
C LEU A 117 1.07 11.29 -10.44
N ALA A 118 2.29 11.13 -10.94
CA ALA A 118 2.96 12.13 -11.78
C ALA A 118 2.16 12.50 -13.04
N SER A 119 1.59 11.51 -13.72
CA SER A 119 0.74 11.79 -14.90
C SER A 119 -0.57 12.48 -14.56
N LEU A 120 -1.15 12.17 -13.39
CA LEU A 120 -2.39 12.77 -12.93
C LEU A 120 -2.17 14.23 -12.50
N VAL A 121 -1.14 14.48 -11.68
CA VAL A 121 -0.70 15.83 -11.28
C VAL A 121 -0.39 16.69 -12.51
N GLN A 122 0.32 16.15 -13.50
CA GLN A 122 0.64 16.89 -14.72
C GLN A 122 -0.60 17.27 -15.53
N ARG A 123 -1.62 16.41 -15.59
CA ARG A 123 -2.81 16.65 -16.42
C ARG A 123 -3.83 17.53 -15.71
N GLU A 124 -4.03 17.33 -14.42
CA GLU A 124 -5.04 18.04 -13.64
C GLU A 124 -4.53 19.37 -13.08
N LEU A 125 -3.26 19.43 -12.69
CA LEU A 125 -2.67 20.61 -12.03
C LEU A 125 -1.66 21.35 -12.91
N ASN A 126 -1.29 20.79 -14.08
CA ASN A 126 -0.25 21.32 -14.95
C ASN A 126 1.12 21.47 -14.26
N ILE A 127 1.40 20.60 -13.27
CA ILE A 127 2.65 20.57 -12.51
C ILE A 127 3.47 19.35 -12.93
N SER A 128 4.75 19.55 -13.25
CA SER A 128 5.68 18.45 -13.52
C SER A 128 6.33 18.00 -12.21
N LEU A 129 6.00 16.79 -11.75
CA LEU A 129 6.73 16.17 -10.65
C LEU A 129 8.15 15.82 -11.09
N PRO A 130 9.16 16.03 -10.22
CA PRO A 130 10.51 15.58 -10.50
C PRO A 130 10.54 14.05 -10.66
N LYS A 131 11.41 13.57 -11.55
CA LYS A 131 11.69 12.13 -11.64
C LYS A 131 12.45 11.71 -10.39
N GLY A 132 11.75 11.10 -9.44
CA GLY A 132 12.39 10.41 -8.32
C GLY A 132 12.68 8.96 -8.65
N ASP A 133 13.79 8.45 -8.13
CA ASP A 133 14.13 7.05 -8.24
C ASP A 133 13.37 6.26 -7.17
N ARG A 134 12.29 5.59 -7.58
CA ARG A 134 11.47 4.72 -6.71
C ARG A 134 12.22 3.47 -6.26
N LEU A 135 13.30 3.11 -6.96
CA LEU A 135 14.09 1.91 -6.68
C LEU A 135 15.26 2.24 -5.76
N THR A 136 14.95 2.48 -4.49
CA THR A 136 15.93 2.78 -3.45
C THR A 136 15.72 1.95 -2.20
N ASP A 137 16.77 1.81 -1.39
CA ASP A 137 16.68 1.11 -0.11
C ASP A 137 16.02 2.02 0.94
N TRP A 138 14.69 1.97 1.01
CA TRP A 138 13.89 2.66 2.01
C TRP A 138 14.09 2.20 3.45
N LEU A 139 14.72 1.04 3.70
CA LEU A 139 15.02 0.59 5.07
C LEU A 139 16.38 1.10 5.55
N ARG A 140 17.20 1.65 4.66
CA ARG A 140 18.47 2.27 5.03
C ARG A 140 18.23 3.46 5.96
N ARG A 141 19.09 3.62 6.98
CA ARG A 141 19.13 4.81 7.83
C ARG A 141 20.56 5.38 7.94
N PRO A 142 20.72 6.72 7.95
CA PRO A 142 19.68 7.72 7.65
C PRO A 142 19.25 7.66 6.17
N LEU A 143 18.03 8.13 5.88
CA LEU A 143 17.61 8.39 4.50
C LEU A 143 18.38 9.58 3.94
N THR A 144 18.58 9.58 2.63
CA THR A 144 19.20 10.70 1.91
C THR A 144 18.22 11.87 1.77
N ALA A 145 18.74 13.09 1.58
CA ALA A 145 17.91 14.27 1.37
C ALA A 145 16.98 14.14 0.14
N ASP A 146 17.45 13.46 -0.92
CA ASP A 146 16.67 13.21 -2.13
C ASP A 146 15.52 12.23 -1.85
N GLN A 147 15.75 11.18 -1.07
CA GLN A 147 14.69 10.26 -0.63
C GLN A 147 13.62 10.98 0.18
N CYS A 148 14.01 11.82 1.15
CA CYS A 148 13.04 12.57 1.94
C CYS A 148 12.27 13.59 1.09
N SER A 149 12.95 14.26 0.14
CA SER A 149 12.30 15.22 -0.77
C SER A 149 11.31 14.53 -1.70
N TYR A 150 11.68 13.37 -2.25
CA TYR A 150 10.79 12.55 -3.07
C TYR A 150 9.57 12.11 -2.27
N ALA A 151 9.77 11.51 -1.09
CA ALA A 151 8.69 11.07 -0.21
C ALA A 151 7.73 12.22 0.14
N ALA A 152 8.27 13.40 0.49
CA ALA A 152 7.44 14.56 0.78
C ALA A 152 6.62 15.03 -0.43
N SER A 153 7.15 14.88 -1.65
CA SER A 153 6.47 15.28 -2.89
C SER A 153 5.30 14.38 -3.29
N ASP A 154 5.32 13.10 -2.89
CA ASP A 154 4.24 12.15 -3.23
C ASP A 154 2.91 12.50 -2.54
N VAL A 155 2.96 13.19 -1.40
CA VAL A 155 1.75 13.68 -0.70
C VAL A 155 1.43 15.15 -0.94
N GLU A 156 2.35 15.91 -1.57
CA GLU A 156 2.28 17.37 -1.68
C GLU A 156 1.01 17.85 -2.39
N HIS A 157 0.64 17.20 -3.49
CA HIS A 157 -0.45 17.63 -4.37
C HIS A 157 -1.74 16.80 -4.23
N LEU A 158 -1.80 15.86 -3.29
CA LEU A 158 -2.98 15.00 -3.13
C LEU A 158 -4.23 15.79 -2.72
N HIS A 159 -4.08 16.82 -1.87
CA HIS A 159 -5.18 17.73 -1.52
C HIS A 159 -5.74 18.48 -2.72
N ASP A 160 -4.87 18.99 -3.59
CA ASP A 160 -5.28 19.68 -4.82
C ASP A 160 -5.94 18.74 -5.82
N LEU A 161 -5.39 17.53 -5.99
CA LEU A 161 -6.00 16.49 -6.82
C LEU A 161 -7.39 16.13 -6.31
N HIS A 162 -7.54 15.88 -5.00
CA HIS A 162 -8.84 15.61 -4.40
C HIS A 162 -9.84 16.71 -4.74
N ARG A 163 -9.49 17.99 -4.52
CA ARG A 163 -10.36 19.12 -4.83
C ARG A 163 -10.76 19.18 -6.31
N VAL A 164 -9.81 19.07 -7.23
CA VAL A 164 -10.05 19.19 -8.68
C VAL A 164 -10.87 18.00 -9.20
N ILE A 165 -10.57 16.79 -8.75
CA ILE A 165 -11.29 15.58 -9.16
C ILE A 165 -12.72 15.59 -8.60
N SER A 166 -12.92 15.98 -7.34
CA SER A 166 -14.25 16.06 -6.74
C SER A 166 -15.17 17.03 -7.48
N ILE A 167 -14.67 18.21 -7.88
CA ILE A 167 -15.45 19.17 -8.71
C ILE A 167 -15.85 18.53 -10.05
N GLN A 168 -14.97 17.78 -10.70
CA GLN A 168 -15.28 17.12 -11.96
C GLN A 168 -16.28 15.97 -11.78
N LEU A 169 -16.16 15.21 -10.70
CA LEU A 169 -17.12 14.15 -10.36
C LEU A 169 -18.51 14.72 -10.11
N GLU A 170 -18.62 15.84 -9.41
CA GLU A 170 -19.88 16.57 -9.20
C GLU A 170 -20.49 17.01 -10.53
N GLN A 171 -19.71 17.64 -11.41
CA GLN A 171 -20.18 18.06 -12.75
C GLN A 171 -20.69 16.89 -13.60
N LEU A 172 -20.09 15.71 -13.43
CA LEU A 172 -20.49 14.49 -14.12
C LEU A 172 -21.61 13.71 -13.40
N ASN A 173 -22.02 14.12 -12.20
CA ASN A 173 -22.91 13.38 -11.29
C ASN A 173 -22.41 11.95 -10.98
N ARG A 174 -21.10 11.80 -10.71
CA ARG A 174 -20.41 10.51 -10.46
C ARG A 174 -19.72 10.41 -9.11
N GLU A 175 -19.89 11.39 -8.24
CA GLU A 175 -19.30 11.43 -6.90
C GLU A 175 -19.57 10.13 -6.11
N SER A 176 -20.83 9.71 -6.04
CA SER A 176 -21.22 8.49 -5.31
C SER A 176 -20.53 7.24 -5.84
N TRP A 177 -20.31 7.13 -7.15
CA TRP A 177 -19.65 5.97 -7.74
C TRP A 177 -18.18 5.88 -7.34
N ALA A 178 -17.49 7.02 -7.30
CA ALA A 178 -16.11 7.09 -6.83
C ALA A 178 -16.00 6.76 -5.34
N HIS A 179 -16.92 7.28 -4.52
CA HIS A 179 -16.97 6.97 -3.08
C HIS A 179 -17.26 5.49 -2.81
N ASP A 180 -18.22 4.88 -3.53
CA ASP A 180 -18.54 3.46 -3.40
C ASP A 180 -17.33 2.58 -3.78
N ALA A 181 -16.63 2.92 -4.86
CA ALA A 181 -15.43 2.21 -5.29
C ALA A 181 -14.27 2.33 -4.28
N CYS A 182 -14.08 3.51 -3.69
CA CYS A 182 -13.12 3.72 -2.60
C CYS A 182 -13.50 2.89 -1.36
N ALA A 183 -14.77 2.87 -0.98
CA ALA A 183 -15.27 2.07 0.14
C ALA A 183 -15.15 0.56 -0.12
N GLU A 184 -15.31 0.11 -1.36
CA GLU A 184 -15.07 -1.28 -1.75
C GLU A 184 -13.59 -1.65 -1.57
N LEU A 185 -12.67 -0.76 -1.94
CA LEU A 185 -11.24 -0.98 -1.76
C LEU A 185 -10.88 -1.20 -0.28
N VAL A 186 -11.42 -0.39 0.63
CA VAL A 186 -11.21 -0.54 2.09
C VAL A 186 -11.68 -1.91 2.59
N LYS A 187 -12.78 -2.44 2.04
CA LYS A 187 -13.34 -3.76 2.42
C LYS A 187 -12.53 -4.95 1.92
N ARG A 188 -11.59 -4.75 0.99
CA ARG A 188 -10.77 -5.86 0.47
C ARG A 188 -9.94 -6.49 1.59
N PRO A 189 -9.83 -7.84 1.62
CA PRO A 189 -8.98 -8.51 2.58
C PRO A 189 -7.53 -8.06 2.42
N THR A 190 -6.92 -7.64 3.53
CA THR A 190 -5.49 -7.30 3.64
C THR A 190 -4.68 -8.46 4.23
N GLN A 191 -5.34 -9.57 4.54
CA GLN A 191 -4.69 -10.75 5.11
C GLN A 191 -3.94 -11.55 4.04
N PRO A 192 -2.91 -12.31 4.45
CA PRO A 192 -2.26 -13.29 3.61
C PRO A 192 -3.27 -14.26 2.99
N ILE A 193 -2.87 -14.82 1.86
CA ILE A 193 -3.65 -15.85 1.19
C ILE A 193 -3.86 -17.03 2.15
N ASP A 194 -5.09 -17.55 2.16
CA ASP A 194 -5.40 -18.82 2.78
C ASP A 194 -4.46 -19.91 2.19
N PRO A 195 -3.58 -20.51 3.00
CA PRO A 195 -2.64 -21.52 2.53
C PRO A 195 -3.29 -22.66 1.74
N THR A 196 -4.53 -23.03 2.07
CA THR A 196 -5.27 -24.09 1.38
C THR A 196 -5.60 -23.74 -0.07
N MET A 197 -5.59 -22.45 -0.42
CA MET A 197 -5.89 -21.92 -1.74
C MET A 197 -4.62 -21.53 -2.53
N ALA A 198 -3.43 -21.64 -1.92
CA ALA A 198 -2.16 -21.24 -2.54
C ALA A 198 -1.89 -21.90 -3.91
N TRP A 199 -2.34 -23.15 -4.08
CA TRP A 199 -2.19 -23.90 -5.33
C TRP A 199 -2.90 -23.24 -6.53
N LEU A 200 -3.94 -22.41 -6.31
CA LEU A 200 -4.66 -21.73 -7.40
C LEU A 200 -3.81 -20.67 -8.11
N ARG A 201 -2.75 -20.15 -7.47
CA ARG A 201 -1.83 -19.19 -8.07
C ARG A 201 -0.80 -19.84 -8.99
N MET A 202 -0.67 -21.16 -8.95
CA MET A 202 0.22 -21.89 -9.85
C MET A 202 -0.32 -21.80 -11.27
N LYS A 203 0.51 -21.35 -12.21
CA LYS A 203 0.16 -21.18 -13.63
C LYS A 203 -0.48 -22.43 -14.25
N ASP A 204 0.01 -23.61 -13.89
CA ASP A 204 -0.40 -24.89 -14.46
C ASP A 204 -1.26 -25.75 -13.49
N ALA A 205 -1.76 -25.18 -12.38
CA ALA A 205 -2.57 -25.95 -11.43
C ALA A 205 -3.83 -26.58 -12.07
N ARG A 206 -4.42 -25.88 -13.05
CA ARG A 206 -5.65 -26.32 -13.73
C ARG A 206 -5.42 -27.48 -14.69
N THR A 207 -4.21 -27.66 -15.22
CA THR A 207 -3.90 -28.74 -16.18
C THR A 207 -3.48 -30.04 -15.48
N LEU A 208 -3.25 -30.02 -14.17
CA LEU A 208 -2.89 -31.21 -13.40
C LEU A 208 -4.03 -32.23 -13.35
N LYS A 209 -3.67 -33.51 -13.51
CA LYS A 209 -4.56 -34.67 -13.29
C LYS A 209 -5.03 -34.71 -11.83
N PRO A 210 -6.18 -35.34 -11.50
CA PRO A 210 -6.75 -35.30 -10.15
C PRO A 210 -5.80 -35.68 -9.02
N LYS A 211 -5.03 -36.78 -9.17
CA LYS A 211 -4.03 -37.19 -8.17
C LYS A 211 -2.92 -36.15 -7.98
N SER A 212 -2.31 -35.70 -9.06
CA SER A 212 -1.26 -34.66 -9.03
C SER A 212 -1.75 -33.34 -8.48
N ARG A 213 -3.03 -33.01 -8.70
CA ARG A 213 -3.66 -31.82 -8.13
C ARG A 213 -3.79 -31.92 -6.60
N GLY A 214 -4.16 -33.08 -6.06
CA GLY A 214 -4.19 -33.29 -4.61
C GLY A 214 -2.80 -33.15 -3.96
N VAL A 215 -1.76 -33.65 -4.63
CA VAL A 215 -0.37 -33.43 -4.19
C VAL A 215 -0.01 -31.95 -4.25
N ALA A 216 -0.32 -31.26 -5.37
CA ALA A 216 -0.04 -29.84 -5.52
C ALA A 216 -0.73 -28.98 -4.44
N GLN A 217 -1.98 -29.30 -4.09
CA GLN A 217 -2.71 -28.66 -2.99
C GLN A 217 -1.95 -28.77 -1.67
N SER A 218 -1.57 -30.01 -1.31
CA SER A 218 -0.88 -30.28 -0.04
C SER A 218 0.50 -29.61 0.03
N VAL A 219 1.28 -29.70 -1.06
CA VAL A 219 2.63 -29.12 -1.11
C VAL A 219 2.59 -27.59 -1.18
N ALA A 220 1.64 -27.01 -1.92
CA ALA A 220 1.47 -25.56 -1.98
C ALA A 220 1.03 -25.00 -0.62
N GLN A 221 0.10 -25.68 0.06
CA GLN A 221 -0.33 -25.30 1.41
C GLN A 221 0.87 -25.31 2.37
N TRP A 222 1.61 -26.41 2.43
CA TRP A 222 2.81 -26.50 3.28
C TRP A 222 3.82 -25.40 2.96
N ARG A 223 4.05 -25.12 1.67
CA ARG A 223 4.98 -24.06 1.24
C ARG A 223 4.53 -22.70 1.74
N GLU A 224 3.24 -22.39 1.62
CA GLU A 224 2.67 -21.11 2.04
C GLU A 224 2.79 -20.95 3.56
N GLU A 225 2.37 -21.95 4.34
CA GLU A 225 2.49 -21.97 5.80
C GLU A 225 3.95 -21.81 6.26
N ARG A 226 4.87 -22.50 5.58
CA ARG A 226 6.30 -22.44 5.90
C ARG A 226 6.88 -21.07 5.58
N ALA A 227 6.49 -20.46 4.47
CA ALA A 227 6.92 -19.13 4.04
C ALA A 227 6.42 -18.05 5.01
N GLN A 228 5.14 -18.13 5.39
CA GLN A 228 4.52 -17.28 6.41
C GLN A 228 5.25 -17.39 7.76
N LYS A 229 5.48 -18.61 8.23
CA LYS A 229 6.11 -18.87 9.54
C LYS A 229 7.57 -18.40 9.60
N LEU A 230 8.30 -18.51 8.50
CA LEU A 230 9.71 -18.11 8.41
C LEU A 230 9.90 -16.65 7.98
N ASP A 231 8.81 -15.97 7.63
CA ASP A 231 8.84 -14.67 6.95
C ASP A 231 9.83 -14.62 5.77
N THR A 232 9.75 -15.61 4.88
CA THR A 232 10.63 -15.73 3.72
C THR A 232 9.83 -15.88 2.43
N PRO A 233 10.28 -15.34 1.29
CA PRO A 233 9.56 -15.47 0.03
C PRO A 233 9.29 -16.95 -0.33
N ILE A 234 8.08 -17.25 -0.81
CA ILE A 234 7.64 -18.62 -1.15
C ILE A 234 8.63 -19.37 -2.06
N ARG A 235 9.30 -18.65 -2.97
CA ARG A 235 10.30 -19.19 -3.90
C ARG A 235 11.57 -19.70 -3.21
N GLN A 236 11.92 -19.15 -2.05
CA GLN A 236 13.07 -19.58 -1.25
C GLN A 236 12.74 -20.84 -0.45
N VAL A 237 11.48 -21.03 -0.05
CA VAL A 237 11.02 -22.28 0.58
C VAL A 237 11.02 -23.41 -0.45
N LEU A 238 10.33 -23.22 -1.57
CA LEU A 238 10.25 -24.21 -2.65
C LEU A 238 9.88 -23.52 -3.98
N PRO A 239 10.76 -23.54 -5.00
CA PRO A 239 10.47 -22.97 -6.31
C PRO A 239 9.26 -23.62 -6.99
N ASP A 240 8.52 -22.85 -7.79
CA ASP A 240 7.32 -23.33 -8.49
C ASP A 240 7.59 -24.57 -9.36
N LEU A 241 8.74 -24.61 -10.04
CA LEU A 241 9.16 -25.76 -10.85
C LEU A 241 9.36 -27.03 -10.01
N ALA A 242 9.93 -26.89 -8.81
CA ALA A 242 10.14 -28.03 -7.92
C ALA A 242 8.80 -28.55 -7.36
N LEU A 243 7.91 -27.64 -6.96
CA LEU A 243 6.55 -27.98 -6.53
C LEU A 243 5.79 -28.72 -7.63
N LEU A 244 5.83 -28.22 -8.87
CA LEU A 244 5.21 -28.87 -10.02
C LEU A 244 5.78 -30.27 -10.27
N GLY A 245 7.11 -30.41 -10.19
CA GLY A 245 7.80 -31.69 -10.34
C GLY A 245 7.39 -32.73 -9.30
N ILE A 246 7.31 -32.33 -8.02
CA ILE A 246 6.83 -33.19 -6.92
C ILE A 246 5.38 -33.61 -7.18
N SER A 247 4.53 -32.67 -7.60
CA SER A 247 3.11 -32.91 -7.87
C SER A 247 2.90 -33.92 -8.99
N GLN A 248 3.72 -33.88 -10.04
CA GLN A 248 3.61 -34.77 -11.19
C GLN A 248 4.18 -36.17 -10.92
N LYS A 249 5.32 -36.27 -10.24
CA LYS A 249 5.91 -37.58 -9.92
C LYS A 249 5.13 -38.33 -8.84
N ALA A 250 4.49 -37.59 -7.92
CA ALA A 250 3.82 -38.07 -6.72
C ALA A 250 4.76 -38.93 -5.83
N PRO A 251 5.17 -38.46 -4.64
CA PRO A 251 5.99 -39.28 -3.75
C PRO A 251 5.25 -40.60 -3.40
N GLN A 252 6.01 -41.70 -3.35
CA GLN A 252 5.50 -43.03 -2.97
C GLN A 252 5.30 -43.14 -1.47
#